data_AF-A0A4P6MIB5-F1
#
_entry.id   AF-A0A4P6MIB5-F1
#
_cell.length_a   1.000
_cell.length_b   1.000
_cell.length_c   1.000
_cell.angle_alpha   90.00
_cell.angle_beta   90.00
_cell.angle_gamma   90.00
#
_symmetry.space_group_name_H-M   'P 1'
#
loop_
_entity.id
_entity.type
_entity.pdbx_description
1 polymer ?
#
loop_
_entity_poly.entity_id
_entity_poly.type
_entity_poly.pdbx_seq_one_letter_code
_entity_poly.pdbx_strand_id
1 'polypeptide(L)'
;MRWLLLIGALALAACDVPNPDATLQAPASRPAGAPLSPAQAARSFVQVVDTLEPVAERECRARTRGVNCDFRIVVDDNRNAPPNAFQSLDRNGRPVITFTIALIADARNSEEIAFVMAHEAAHHIQGHLARQRQNAAAGAVIFAGLATLTGGTAADVESAQQLGAAVGARSYSKDFELEADELGTIIAYRAGYDPAIGAQFFNRIPDPGNRFLGTHPPNAARYQRVMATLRAIESD
;
A
#
# COMPACT_ATOMS: atom_id res chain seq x y z
N MET A 1 22.11 -14.81 79.28
CA MET A 1 20.79 -14.76 78.61
C MET A 1 21.01 -14.50 77.12
N ARG A 2 20.79 -15.49 76.25
CA ARG A 2 20.98 -15.37 74.79
C ARG A 2 19.61 -15.05 74.17
N TRP A 3 19.43 -13.83 73.68
CA TRP A 3 18.26 -13.43 72.90
C TRP A 3 18.42 -13.93 71.46
N LEU A 4 17.49 -14.78 71.02
CA LEU A 4 17.32 -15.18 69.63
C LEU A 4 16.41 -14.14 68.94
N LEU A 5 16.97 -13.36 68.01
CA LEU A 5 16.21 -12.53 67.09
C LEU A 5 15.81 -13.39 65.88
N LEU A 6 14.53 -13.74 65.82
CA LEU A 6 13.89 -14.30 64.63
C LEU A 6 13.59 -13.16 63.65
N ILE A 7 14.37 -13.06 62.57
CA ILE A 7 14.06 -12.20 61.43
C ILE A 7 13.16 -13.02 60.50
N GLY A 8 11.87 -12.72 60.53
CA GLY A 8 10.90 -13.26 59.55
C GLY A 8 11.12 -12.60 58.19
N ALA A 9 11.50 -13.39 57.19
CA ALA A 9 11.52 -12.95 55.80
C ALA A 9 10.08 -12.95 55.26
N LEU A 10 9.47 -11.77 55.14
CA LEU A 10 8.28 -11.58 54.31
C LEU A 10 8.72 -11.69 52.83
N ALA A 11 8.30 -12.76 52.16
CA ALA A 11 8.38 -12.85 50.71
C ALA A 11 7.30 -11.95 50.10
N LEU A 12 7.70 -10.80 49.55
CA LEU A 12 6.84 -9.99 48.70
C LEU A 12 6.69 -10.72 47.36
N ALA A 13 5.50 -11.29 47.13
CA ALA A 13 5.09 -11.75 45.80
C ALA A 13 4.91 -10.51 44.91
N ALA A 14 5.82 -10.31 43.96
CA ALA A 14 5.63 -9.33 42.90
C ALA A 14 4.56 -9.88 41.96
N CYS A 15 3.40 -9.23 41.92
CA CYS A 15 2.44 -9.40 40.84
C CYS A 15 3.06 -8.80 39.58
N ASP A 16 3.47 -9.65 38.64
CA ASP A 16 3.93 -9.24 37.33
C ASP A 16 2.72 -8.64 36.58
N VAL A 17 2.75 -7.33 36.32
CA VAL A 17 1.71 -6.66 35.53
C VAL A 17 2.04 -6.96 34.07
N PRO A 18 1.13 -7.57 33.28
CA PRO A 18 1.42 -7.87 31.88
C PRO A 18 1.71 -6.58 31.13
N ASN A 19 2.93 -6.49 30.59
CA ASN A 19 3.34 -5.40 29.72
C ASN A 19 2.56 -5.51 28.40
N PRO A 20 1.68 -4.56 28.02
CA PRO A 20 0.91 -4.64 26.78
C PRO A 20 1.77 -4.46 25.52
N ASP A 21 3.06 -4.12 25.68
CA ASP A 21 4.02 -3.96 24.58
C ASP A 21 4.83 -5.24 24.25
N ALA A 22 4.50 -6.38 24.87
CA ALA A 22 5.12 -7.65 24.52
C ALA A 22 4.54 -8.22 23.21
N THR A 23 5.34 -8.06 22.15
CA THR A 23 5.39 -8.84 20.90
C THR A 23 4.29 -8.63 19.86
N LEU A 24 4.35 -7.47 19.18
CA LEU A 24 4.11 -7.38 17.73
C LEU A 24 5.45 -7.34 16.99
N GLN A 25 6.32 -8.34 17.20
CA GLN A 25 7.44 -8.55 16.29
C GLN A 25 6.93 -9.35 15.10
N ALA A 26 7.01 -8.74 13.91
CA ALA A 26 6.86 -9.45 12.65
C ALA A 26 7.77 -10.71 12.68
N PRO A 27 7.31 -11.86 12.14
CA PRO A 27 8.14 -13.05 12.10
C PRO A 27 9.48 -12.72 11.42
N ALA A 28 10.57 -13.30 11.94
CA ALA A 28 11.92 -13.09 11.43
C ALA A 28 11.95 -13.32 9.92
N SER A 29 12.07 -12.23 9.16
CA SER A 29 12.20 -12.23 7.71
C SER A 29 13.37 -13.11 7.32
N ARG A 30 13.16 -14.08 6.41
CA ARG A 30 14.28 -14.70 5.69
C ARG A 30 15.15 -13.57 5.13
N PRO A 31 16.49 -13.64 5.23
CA PRO A 31 17.32 -12.60 4.64
C PRO A 31 16.94 -12.50 3.17
N ALA A 32 16.51 -11.30 2.77
CA ALA A 32 16.20 -11.01 1.37
C ALA A 32 17.43 -11.45 0.55
N GLY A 33 17.20 -12.27 -0.48
CA GLY A 33 18.28 -12.78 -1.33
C GLY A 33 19.11 -11.64 -1.91
N ALA A 34 20.32 -11.95 -2.37
CA ALA A 34 21.17 -10.97 -3.04
C ALA A 34 20.40 -10.29 -4.20
N PRO A 35 20.64 -8.98 -4.46
CA PRO A 35 20.04 -8.28 -5.59
C PRO A 35 20.19 -9.05 -6.91
N LEU A 36 19.13 -9.07 -7.73
CA LEU A 36 19.19 -9.67 -9.06
C LEU A 36 20.10 -8.85 -9.97
N SER A 37 20.81 -9.51 -10.90
CA SER A 37 21.46 -8.76 -11.99
C SER A 37 20.41 -8.09 -12.87
N PRO A 38 20.74 -6.99 -13.58
CA PRO A 38 19.79 -6.28 -14.44
C PRO A 38 19.10 -7.19 -15.47
N ALA A 39 19.84 -8.15 -16.05
CA ALA A 39 19.29 -9.10 -17.01
C ALA A 39 18.34 -10.12 -16.36
N GLN A 40 18.60 -10.54 -15.12
CA GLN A 40 17.70 -11.40 -14.36
C GLN A 40 16.43 -10.64 -13.95
N ALA A 41 16.56 -9.41 -13.48
CA ALA A 41 15.44 -8.55 -13.11
C ALA A 41 14.51 -8.29 -14.31
N ALA A 42 15.07 -7.98 -15.48
CA ALA A 42 14.30 -7.77 -16.70
C ALA A 42 13.52 -9.03 -17.14
N ARG A 43 14.16 -10.21 -17.11
CA ARG A 43 13.48 -11.48 -17.44
C ARG A 43 12.38 -11.81 -16.44
N SER A 44 12.66 -11.64 -15.15
CA SER A 44 11.68 -11.82 -14.07
C SER A 44 10.47 -10.91 -14.26
N PHE A 45 10.70 -9.63 -14.57
CA PHE A 45 9.66 -8.66 -14.83
C PHE A 45 8.74 -9.09 -16.00
N VAL A 46 9.30 -9.45 -17.15
CA VAL A 46 8.50 -9.89 -18.31
C VAL A 46 7.69 -11.15 -17.97
N GLN A 47 8.28 -12.13 -17.29
CA GLN A 47 7.57 -13.35 -16.88
C GLN A 47 6.39 -13.03 -15.93
N VAL A 48 6.59 -12.09 -15.01
CA VAL A 48 5.52 -11.63 -14.10
C VAL A 48 4.40 -10.95 -14.88
N VAL A 49 4.73 -10.07 -15.83
CA VAL A 49 3.72 -9.41 -16.67
C VAL A 49 2.90 -10.44 -17.43
N ASP A 50 3.55 -11.36 -18.14
CA ASP A 50 2.88 -12.40 -18.95
C ASP A 50 1.95 -13.29 -18.11
N THR A 51 2.29 -13.52 -16.84
CA THR A 51 1.52 -14.38 -15.93
C THR A 51 0.38 -13.62 -15.26
N LEU A 52 0.66 -12.41 -14.78
CA LEU A 52 -0.23 -11.66 -13.89
C LEU A 52 -1.25 -10.81 -14.64
N GLU A 53 -0.88 -10.21 -15.77
CA GLU A 53 -1.77 -9.34 -16.54
C GLU A 53 -3.11 -10.04 -16.86
N PRO A 54 -3.15 -11.26 -17.44
CA PRO A 54 -4.42 -11.93 -17.73
C PRO A 54 -5.27 -12.21 -16.49
N VAL A 55 -4.65 -12.39 -15.32
CA VAL A 55 -5.34 -12.61 -14.03
C VAL A 55 -5.96 -11.30 -13.57
N ALA A 56 -5.20 -10.20 -13.58
CA ALA A 56 -5.69 -8.87 -13.24
C ALA A 56 -6.85 -8.44 -14.15
N GLU A 57 -6.77 -8.70 -15.46
CA GLU A 57 -7.88 -8.42 -16.38
C GLU A 57 -9.14 -9.21 -16.04
N ARG A 58 -9.00 -10.49 -15.69
CA ARG A 58 -10.13 -11.34 -15.28
C ARG A 58 -10.76 -10.83 -13.99
N GLU A 59 -9.96 -10.48 -12.98
CA GLU A 59 -10.45 -9.88 -11.75
C GLU A 59 -11.18 -8.56 -12.01
N CYS A 60 -10.61 -7.70 -12.86
CA CYS A 60 -11.22 -6.44 -13.26
C CYS A 60 -12.60 -6.67 -13.90
N ARG A 61 -12.70 -7.57 -14.89
CA ARG A 61 -13.96 -7.87 -15.59
C ARG A 61 -14.99 -8.53 -14.68
N ALA A 62 -14.56 -9.33 -13.71
CA ALA A 62 -15.45 -9.98 -12.75
C ALA A 62 -16.04 -9.01 -11.72
N ARG A 63 -15.29 -7.97 -11.35
CA ARG A 63 -15.64 -7.04 -10.26
C ARG A 63 -16.29 -5.75 -10.74
N THR A 64 -16.12 -5.40 -12.01
CA THR A 64 -16.53 -4.10 -12.54
C THR A 64 -17.47 -4.25 -13.74
N ARG A 65 -18.18 -3.16 -14.07
CA ARG A 65 -19.00 -3.04 -15.29
C ARG A 65 -18.70 -1.71 -15.95
N GLY A 66 -18.48 -1.73 -17.28
CA GLY A 66 -18.20 -0.52 -18.05
C GLY A 66 -16.82 0.11 -17.80
N VAL A 67 -15.92 -0.60 -17.10
CA VAL A 67 -14.54 -0.19 -16.88
C VAL A 67 -13.65 -0.84 -17.94
N ASN A 68 -12.70 -0.09 -18.50
CA ASN A 68 -11.68 -0.67 -19.39
C ASN A 68 -10.70 -1.51 -18.56
N CYS A 69 -10.65 -2.82 -18.82
CA CYS A 69 -9.79 -3.77 -18.12
C CYS A 69 -8.58 -4.23 -18.95
N ASP A 70 -8.32 -3.62 -20.11
CA ASP A 70 -7.16 -3.90 -20.95
C ASP A 70 -5.94 -3.16 -20.40
N PHE A 71 -5.19 -3.80 -19.49
CA PHE A 71 -4.03 -3.16 -18.86
C PHE A 71 -2.91 -2.93 -19.89
N ARG A 72 -2.13 -1.87 -19.69
CA ARG A 72 -0.89 -1.64 -20.44
C ARG A 72 0.22 -1.50 -19.43
N ILE A 73 1.11 -2.48 -19.38
CA ILE A 73 2.26 -2.44 -18.49
C ILE A 73 3.43 -1.81 -19.25
N VAL A 74 4.04 -0.80 -18.65
CA VAL A 74 5.17 -0.07 -19.25
C VAL A 74 6.31 0.11 -18.25
N VAL A 75 7.51 0.28 -18.80
CA VAL A 75 8.69 0.68 -18.04
C VAL A 75 9.01 2.13 -18.36
N ASP A 76 9.18 2.96 -17.34
CA ASP A 76 9.69 4.32 -17.47
C ASP A 76 11.18 4.25 -17.88
N ASP A 77 11.50 4.82 -19.04
CA ASP A 77 12.84 4.81 -19.63
C ASP A 77 13.79 5.85 -18.98
N ASN A 78 13.28 6.72 -18.11
CA ASN A 78 14.08 7.65 -17.33
C ASN A 78 14.94 6.90 -16.30
N ARG A 79 16.22 6.73 -16.63
CA ARG A 79 17.23 6.09 -15.75
C ARG A 79 17.47 6.81 -14.43
N ASN A 80 17.07 8.07 -14.31
CA ASN A 80 17.21 8.88 -13.09
C ASN A 80 15.94 8.88 -12.23
N ALA A 81 14.86 8.22 -12.68
CA ALA A 81 13.65 8.11 -11.89
C ALA A 81 13.93 7.29 -10.62
N PRO A 82 13.44 7.72 -9.44
CA PRO A 82 13.55 6.93 -8.21
C PRO A 82 12.77 5.61 -8.33
N PRO A 83 13.02 4.62 -7.45
CA PRO A 83 12.19 3.41 -7.38
C PRO A 83 10.72 3.77 -7.17
N ASN A 84 9.87 3.44 -8.14
CA ASN A 84 8.43 3.67 -8.05
C ASN A 84 7.64 2.75 -9.02
N ALA A 85 6.38 2.50 -8.69
CA ALA A 85 5.36 2.02 -9.60
C ALA A 85 4.09 2.85 -9.39
N PHE A 86 3.28 3.01 -10.44
CA PHE A 86 2.02 3.73 -10.30
C PHE A 86 1.03 3.37 -11.42
N GLN A 87 -0.25 3.44 -11.05
CA GLN A 87 -1.37 3.37 -11.97
C GLN A 87 -1.74 4.75 -12.56
N SER A 88 -2.06 4.78 -13.85
CA SER A 88 -2.58 5.94 -14.56
C SER A 88 -3.54 5.54 -15.69
N LEU A 89 -4.03 6.51 -16.45
CA LEU A 89 -4.86 6.29 -17.63
C LEU A 89 -4.20 6.95 -18.85
N ASP A 90 -4.23 6.28 -20.00
CA ASP A 90 -3.88 6.92 -21.26
C ASP A 90 -4.98 7.88 -21.75
N ARG A 91 -4.76 8.52 -22.89
CA ARG A 91 -5.70 9.49 -23.47
C ARG A 91 -7.08 8.90 -23.83
N ASN A 92 -7.15 7.58 -24.03
CA ASN A 92 -8.37 6.85 -24.36
C ASN A 92 -9.01 6.20 -23.12
N GLY A 93 -8.45 6.43 -21.93
CA GLY A 93 -8.92 5.82 -20.69
C GLY A 93 -8.48 4.37 -20.49
N ARG A 94 -7.46 3.89 -21.23
CA ARG A 94 -6.86 2.57 -20.99
C ARG A 94 -6.01 2.63 -19.71
N PRO A 95 -6.15 1.67 -18.78
CA PRO A 95 -5.29 1.60 -17.61
C PRO A 95 -3.84 1.33 -17.98
N VAL A 96 -2.93 2.16 -17.46
CA VAL A 96 -1.49 2.02 -17.62
C VAL A 96 -0.86 1.81 -16.25
N ILE A 97 -0.08 0.74 -16.11
CA ILE A 97 0.76 0.49 -14.92
C ILE A 97 2.21 0.75 -15.33
N THR A 98 2.83 1.73 -14.69
CA THR A 98 4.21 2.14 -14.99
C THR A 98 5.14 1.66 -13.89
N PHE A 99 6.26 1.06 -14.28
CA PHE A 99 7.37 0.70 -13.39
C PHE A 99 8.61 1.50 -13.73
N THR A 100 9.34 2.02 -12.74
CA THR A 100 10.68 2.58 -13.00
C THR A 100 11.72 1.49 -13.08
N ILE A 101 12.77 1.71 -13.90
CA ILE A 101 13.93 0.80 -13.97
C ILE A 101 14.52 0.57 -12.57
N ALA A 102 14.56 1.61 -11.73
CA ALA A 102 15.08 1.55 -10.38
C ALA A 102 14.27 0.62 -9.47
N LEU A 103 12.93 0.60 -9.59
CA LEU A 103 12.10 -0.35 -8.83
C LEU A 103 12.34 -1.79 -9.29
N ILE A 104 12.37 -2.03 -10.61
CA ILE A 104 12.60 -3.37 -11.17
C ILE A 104 13.96 -3.91 -10.70
N ALA A 105 14.98 -3.06 -10.66
CA ALA A 105 16.32 -3.42 -10.17
C ALA A 105 16.38 -3.63 -8.64
N ASP A 106 15.50 -2.98 -7.87
CA ASP A 106 15.46 -3.15 -6.42
C ASP A 106 14.66 -4.37 -5.96
N ALA A 107 13.76 -4.90 -6.79
CA ALA A 107 13.05 -6.14 -6.50
C ALA A 107 14.03 -7.32 -6.30
N ARG A 108 13.74 -8.17 -5.31
CA ARG A 108 14.60 -9.30 -4.90
C ARG A 108 14.15 -10.63 -5.47
N ASN A 109 12.91 -10.72 -5.93
CA ASN A 109 12.31 -11.92 -6.49
C ASN A 109 11.08 -11.55 -7.34
N SER A 110 10.49 -12.54 -8.00
CA SER A 110 9.30 -12.34 -8.85
C SER A 110 8.03 -12.05 -8.05
N GLU A 111 7.95 -12.52 -6.81
CA GLU A 111 6.82 -12.36 -5.91
C GLU A 111 6.65 -10.90 -5.51
N GLU A 112 7.75 -10.17 -5.26
CA GLU A 112 7.71 -8.73 -4.98
C GLU A 112 7.23 -7.93 -6.21
N ILE A 113 7.73 -8.24 -7.40
CA ILE A 113 7.27 -7.59 -8.64
C ILE A 113 5.79 -7.87 -8.88
N ALA A 114 5.38 -9.14 -8.70
CA ALA A 114 4.00 -9.57 -8.86
C ALA A 114 3.07 -8.86 -7.89
N PHE A 115 3.46 -8.77 -6.62
CA PHE A 115 2.65 -8.09 -5.60
C PHE A 115 2.51 -6.59 -5.89
N VAL A 116 3.58 -5.89 -6.30
CA VAL A 116 3.49 -4.48 -6.69
C VAL A 116 2.59 -4.31 -7.93
N MET A 117 2.73 -5.15 -8.95
CA MET A 117 1.88 -5.07 -10.14
C MET A 117 0.41 -5.33 -9.82
N ALA A 118 0.13 -6.31 -8.97
CA ALA A 118 -1.21 -6.61 -8.49
C ALA A 118 -1.82 -5.46 -7.69
N HIS A 119 -1.02 -4.80 -6.85
CA HIS A 119 -1.42 -3.61 -6.10
C HIS A 119 -1.81 -2.44 -7.03
N GLU A 120 -0.99 -2.15 -8.06
CA GLU A 120 -1.33 -1.11 -9.04
C GLU A 120 -2.58 -1.45 -9.87
N ALA A 121 -2.75 -2.73 -10.24
CA ALA A 121 -3.97 -3.18 -10.90
C ALA A 121 -5.20 -3.01 -9.99
N ALA A 122 -5.06 -3.29 -8.69
CA ALA A 122 -6.12 -3.11 -7.71
C ALA A 122 -6.55 -1.65 -7.57
N HIS A 123 -5.63 -0.67 -7.65
CA HIS A 123 -5.98 0.75 -7.67
C HIS A 123 -6.95 1.11 -8.81
N HIS A 124 -6.72 0.55 -9.99
CA HIS A 124 -7.62 0.75 -11.13
C HIS A 124 -8.97 0.07 -10.91
N ILE A 125 -8.96 -1.19 -10.49
CA ILE A 125 -10.19 -1.99 -10.29
C ILE A 125 -11.10 -1.36 -9.23
N GLN A 126 -10.52 -0.84 -8.14
CA GLN A 126 -11.24 -0.15 -7.07
C GLN A 126 -11.63 1.30 -7.41
N GLY A 127 -11.24 1.80 -8.60
CA GLY A 127 -11.56 3.14 -9.07
C GLY A 127 -10.93 4.26 -8.23
N HIS A 128 -9.77 4.01 -7.59
CA HIS A 128 -9.16 4.94 -6.64
C HIS A 128 -8.86 6.31 -7.25
N LEU A 129 -8.40 6.38 -8.50
CA LEU A 129 -8.16 7.65 -9.19
C LEU A 129 -9.44 8.48 -9.35
N ALA A 130 -10.56 7.85 -9.69
CA ALA A 130 -11.85 8.54 -9.83
C ALA A 130 -12.39 9.00 -8.48
N ARG A 131 -12.35 8.13 -7.46
CA ARG A 131 -12.77 8.44 -6.09
C ARG A 131 -11.92 9.56 -5.48
N GLN A 132 -10.60 9.56 -5.73
CA GLN A 132 -9.71 10.62 -5.28
C GLN A 132 -10.08 11.98 -5.91
N ARG A 133 -10.36 12.02 -7.21
CA ARG A 133 -10.81 13.24 -7.90
C ARG A 133 -12.16 13.74 -7.36
N GLN A 134 -13.08 12.83 -7.07
CA GLN A 134 -14.37 13.16 -6.46
C GLN A 134 -14.18 13.76 -5.06
N ASN A 135 -13.33 13.16 -4.23
CA ASN A 135 -13.03 13.68 -2.89
C ASN A 135 -12.37 15.06 -2.96
N ALA A 136 -11.45 15.28 -3.91
CA ALA A 136 -10.85 16.58 -4.16
C ALA A 136 -11.90 17.63 -4.56
N ALA A 137 -12.78 17.30 -5.52
CA ALA A 137 -13.84 18.21 -5.94
C ALA A 137 -14.81 18.55 -4.79
N ALA A 138 -15.20 17.55 -4.00
CA ALA A 138 -16.06 17.76 -2.83
C ALA A 138 -15.39 18.67 -1.79
N GLY A 139 -14.11 18.42 -1.47
CA GLY A 139 -13.34 19.24 -0.55
C GLY A 139 -13.21 20.68 -1.02
N ALA A 140 -12.93 20.89 -2.31
CA ALA A 140 -12.89 22.21 -2.94
C ALA A 140 -14.21 22.98 -2.76
N VAL A 141 -15.34 22.35 -3.07
CA VAL A 141 -16.68 22.96 -2.94
C VAL A 141 -16.99 23.32 -1.49
N ILE A 142 -16.71 22.42 -0.55
CA ILE A 142 -16.97 22.64 0.88
C ILE A 142 -16.18 23.84 1.39
N PHE A 143 -14.87 23.89 1.13
CA PHE A 143 -14.01 24.95 1.65
C PHE A 143 -14.32 26.30 0.99
N ALA A 144 -14.59 26.33 -0.32
CA ALA A 144 -15.04 27.53 -1.02
C ALA A 144 -16.36 28.06 -0.44
N GLY A 145 -17.31 27.17 -0.15
CA GLY A 145 -18.58 27.52 0.48
C GLY A 145 -18.40 28.10 1.89
N LEU A 146 -17.53 27.50 2.71
CA LEU A 146 -17.20 28.02 4.04
C LEU A 146 -16.58 29.42 3.97
N ALA A 147 -15.59 29.62 3.10
CA ALA A 147 -14.95 30.93 2.91
C ALA A 147 -15.98 32.00 2.48
N THR A 148 -16.90 31.64 1.58
CA THR A 148 -17.99 32.53 1.15
C THR A 148 -18.92 32.90 2.30
N LEU A 149 -19.33 31.90 3.11
CA LEU A 149 -20.22 32.12 4.26
C LEU A 149 -19.59 32.98 5.36
N THR A 150 -18.27 32.94 5.51
CA THR A 150 -17.53 33.79 6.45
C THR A 150 -17.20 35.18 5.90
N GLY A 151 -17.68 35.54 4.71
CA GLY A 151 -17.45 36.85 4.09
C GLY A 151 -16.07 37.02 3.47
N GLY A 152 -15.42 35.92 3.07
CA GLY A 152 -14.12 35.94 2.41
C GLY A 152 -14.16 36.65 1.06
N THR A 153 -13.03 37.23 0.67
CA THR A 153 -12.85 37.81 -0.67
C THR A 153 -12.79 36.72 -1.74
N ALA A 154 -12.86 37.11 -3.02
CA ALA A 154 -12.69 36.15 -4.13
C ALA A 154 -11.35 35.39 -4.05
N ALA A 155 -10.28 36.06 -3.61
CA ALA A 155 -8.96 35.44 -3.43
C ALA A 155 -8.95 34.44 -2.26
N ASP A 156 -9.68 34.73 -1.17
CA ASP A 156 -9.83 33.81 -0.04
C ASP A 156 -10.62 32.56 -0.45
N VAL A 157 -11.68 32.73 -1.24
CA VAL A 157 -12.47 31.62 -1.78
C VAL A 157 -11.63 30.73 -2.69
N GLU A 158 -10.84 31.31 -3.58
CA GLU A 158 -9.92 30.55 -4.46
C GLU A 158 -8.89 29.76 -3.63
N SER A 159 -8.28 30.41 -2.65
CA SER A 159 -7.30 29.77 -1.76
C SER A 159 -7.94 28.62 -0.95
N ALA A 160 -9.15 28.85 -0.44
CA ALA A 160 -9.92 27.83 0.27
C ALA A 160 -10.28 26.66 -0.66
N GLN A 161 -10.65 26.92 -1.91
CA GLN A 161 -10.93 25.88 -2.90
C GLN A 161 -9.71 24.99 -3.14
N GLN A 162 -8.53 25.57 -3.33
CA GLN A 162 -7.29 24.83 -3.55
C GLN A 162 -6.92 23.98 -2.32
N LEU A 163 -7.05 24.56 -1.12
CA LEU A 163 -6.82 23.84 0.13
C LEU A 163 -7.81 22.69 0.31
N GLY A 164 -9.10 22.95 0.06
CA GLY A 164 -10.15 21.96 0.11
C GLY A 164 -9.92 20.81 -0.85
N ALA A 165 -9.47 21.09 -2.08
CA ALA A 165 -9.08 20.06 -3.04
C ALA A 165 -7.94 19.20 -2.52
N ALA A 166 -6.89 19.81 -1.98
CA ALA A 166 -5.74 19.10 -1.45
C ALA A 166 -6.11 18.21 -0.24
N VAL A 167 -6.94 18.71 0.67
CA VAL A 167 -7.44 17.95 1.82
C VAL A 167 -8.35 16.82 1.36
N GLY A 168 -9.28 17.10 0.44
CA GLY A 168 -10.18 16.12 -0.13
C GLY A 168 -9.45 14.98 -0.84
N ALA A 169 -8.48 15.29 -1.71
CA ALA A 169 -7.68 14.30 -2.43
C ALA A 169 -6.88 13.37 -1.50
N ARG A 170 -6.54 13.83 -0.30
CA ARG A 170 -5.83 13.05 0.72
C ARG A 170 -6.75 12.32 1.68
N SER A 171 -8.00 12.76 1.76
CA SER A 171 -9.02 12.09 2.54
C SER A 171 -9.22 10.69 1.94
N TYR A 172 -9.13 9.66 2.79
CA TYR A 172 -9.23 8.24 2.44
C TYR A 172 -8.04 7.63 1.67
N SER A 173 -6.94 8.36 1.43
CA SER A 173 -5.80 7.79 0.69
C SER A 173 -5.26 6.53 1.36
N LYS A 174 -5.19 6.52 2.69
CA LYS A 174 -4.74 5.35 3.47
C LYS A 174 -5.68 4.16 3.36
N ASP A 175 -6.99 4.38 3.28
CA ASP A 175 -7.97 3.30 3.12
C ASP A 175 -7.86 2.70 1.73
N PHE A 176 -7.65 3.52 0.70
CA PHE A 176 -7.44 3.05 -0.68
C PHE A 176 -6.21 2.15 -0.79
N GLU A 177 -5.15 2.44 -0.06
CA GLU A 177 -3.96 1.58 -0.02
C GLU A 177 -4.26 0.22 0.60
N LEU A 178 -5.05 0.16 1.68
CA LEU A 178 -5.45 -1.10 2.29
C LEU A 178 -6.44 -1.89 1.40
N GLU A 179 -7.34 -1.21 0.69
CA GLU A 179 -8.18 -1.83 -0.35
C GLU A 179 -7.33 -2.41 -1.48
N ALA A 180 -6.29 -1.68 -1.91
CA ALA A 180 -5.37 -2.14 -2.95
C ALA A 180 -4.49 -3.29 -2.49
N ASP A 181 -4.04 -3.31 -1.23
CA ASP A 181 -3.30 -4.44 -0.65
C ASP A 181 -4.17 -5.70 -0.56
N GLU A 182 -5.44 -5.56 -0.19
CA GLU A 182 -6.39 -6.68 -0.14
C GLU A 182 -6.65 -7.29 -1.52
N LEU A 183 -7.07 -6.48 -2.49
CA LEU A 183 -7.33 -6.99 -3.83
C LEU A 183 -6.03 -7.41 -4.55
N GLY A 184 -4.92 -6.70 -4.32
CA GLY A 184 -3.61 -7.07 -4.81
C GLY A 184 -3.15 -8.45 -4.30
N THR A 185 -3.43 -8.75 -3.02
CA THR A 185 -3.20 -10.09 -2.45
C THR A 185 -3.98 -11.17 -3.20
N ILE A 186 -5.27 -10.92 -3.48
CA ILE A 186 -6.13 -11.86 -4.23
C ILE A 186 -5.59 -12.07 -5.65
N ILE A 187 -5.23 -10.99 -6.36
CA ILE A 187 -4.71 -11.07 -7.73
C ILE A 187 -3.39 -11.85 -7.77
N ALA A 188 -2.43 -11.51 -6.89
CA ALA A 188 -1.13 -12.17 -6.84
C ALA A 188 -1.27 -13.66 -6.52
N TYR A 189 -2.10 -14.00 -5.53
CA TYR A 189 -2.40 -15.39 -5.17
C TYR A 189 -3.01 -16.16 -6.34
N ARG A 190 -4.02 -15.60 -7.02
CA ARG A 190 -4.67 -16.22 -8.19
C ARG A 190 -3.75 -16.33 -9.41
N ALA A 191 -2.69 -15.51 -9.47
CA ALA A 191 -1.64 -15.60 -10.47
C ALA A 191 -0.56 -16.64 -10.13
N GLY A 192 -0.65 -17.31 -8.98
CA GLY A 192 0.29 -18.34 -8.54
C GLY A 192 1.53 -17.80 -7.83
N TYR A 193 1.53 -16.52 -7.45
CA TYR A 193 2.58 -15.92 -6.63
C TYR A 193 2.22 -15.98 -5.15
N ASP A 194 3.23 -16.07 -4.28
CA ASP A 194 3.05 -15.99 -2.83
C ASP A 194 2.99 -14.51 -2.40
N PRO A 195 1.82 -13.98 -2.01
CA PRO A 195 1.68 -12.59 -1.60
C PRO A 195 2.36 -12.31 -0.25
N ALA A 196 2.55 -13.31 0.61
CA ALA A 196 3.28 -13.12 1.87
C ALA A 196 4.78 -12.93 1.64
N ILE A 197 5.35 -13.57 0.61
CA ILE A 197 6.71 -13.26 0.13
C ILE A 197 6.74 -11.89 -0.55
N GLY A 198 5.80 -11.62 -1.45
CA GLY A 198 5.75 -10.34 -2.17
C GLY A 198 5.62 -9.12 -1.26
N ALA A 199 4.81 -9.21 -0.21
CA ALA A 199 4.62 -8.13 0.77
C ALA A 199 5.86 -7.88 1.67
N GLN A 200 6.90 -8.73 1.62
CA GLN A 200 8.17 -8.42 2.27
C GLN A 200 8.85 -7.19 1.65
N PHE A 201 8.43 -6.76 0.46
CA PHE A 201 8.80 -5.48 -0.13
C PHE A 201 8.61 -4.31 0.85
N PHE A 202 7.54 -4.32 1.67
CA PHE A 202 7.27 -3.29 2.68
C PHE A 202 8.36 -3.14 3.74
N ASN A 203 9.09 -4.22 4.04
CA ASN A 203 10.18 -4.17 5.02
C ASN A 203 11.44 -3.49 4.47
N ARG A 204 11.49 -3.27 3.15
CA ARG A 204 12.67 -2.74 2.45
C ARG A 204 12.51 -1.28 2.03
N ILE A 205 11.29 -0.76 2.04
CA ILE A 205 11.02 0.66 1.77
C ILE A 205 10.89 1.44 3.08
N PRO A 206 11.27 2.73 3.11
CA PRO A 206 11.05 3.58 4.27
C PRO A 206 9.58 3.56 4.67
N ASP A 207 9.30 3.46 5.98
CA ASP A 207 7.93 3.63 6.45
C ASP A 207 7.48 5.07 6.13
N PRO A 208 6.35 5.26 5.43
CA PRO A 208 5.83 6.59 5.13
C PRO A 208 5.55 7.41 6.40
N GLY A 209 5.41 6.73 7.55
CA GLY A 209 5.20 7.30 8.87
C GLY A 209 3.83 7.94 9.04
N ASN A 210 3.61 8.55 10.21
CA ASN A 210 2.42 9.37 10.49
C ASN A 210 2.51 10.80 9.94
N ARG A 211 3.44 11.08 9.03
CA ARG A 211 3.49 12.40 8.39
C ARG A 211 2.18 12.56 7.61
N PHE A 212 1.45 13.62 7.89
CA PHE A 212 0.24 14.10 7.19
C PHE A 212 0.45 14.32 5.66
N LEU A 213 1.65 14.01 5.16
CA LEU A 213 2.10 14.15 3.78
C LEU A 213 2.34 12.79 3.07
N GLY A 214 2.26 11.65 3.77
CA GLY A 214 2.32 10.32 3.15
C GLY A 214 0.93 9.85 2.73
N THR A 215 0.76 9.52 1.45
CA THR A 215 -0.47 8.88 0.93
C THR A 215 -0.64 7.44 1.44
N HIS A 216 0.48 6.79 1.80
CA HIS A 216 0.54 5.41 2.27
C HIS A 216 0.40 5.27 3.79
N PRO A 217 -0.34 4.27 4.30
CA PRO A 217 -0.39 3.94 5.72
C PRO A 217 0.93 3.27 6.18
N PRO A 218 1.15 3.13 7.50
CA PRO A 218 2.33 2.45 8.02
C PRO A 218 2.51 1.05 7.42
N ASN A 219 3.75 0.68 7.12
CA ASN A 219 4.07 -0.57 6.42
C ASN A 219 3.56 -1.80 7.19
N ALA A 220 3.54 -1.74 8.52
CA ALA A 220 3.00 -2.80 9.37
C ALA A 220 1.50 -3.05 9.15
N ALA A 221 0.69 -1.99 8.97
CA ALA A 221 -0.74 -2.12 8.74
C ALA A 221 -1.04 -2.74 7.36
N ARG A 222 -0.25 -2.37 6.35
CA ARG A 222 -0.30 -2.96 5.00
C ARG A 222 0.02 -4.44 5.02
N TYR A 223 1.13 -4.82 5.65
CA TYR A 223 1.52 -6.22 5.80
C TYR A 223 0.46 -7.04 6.55
N GLN A 224 -0.11 -6.49 7.62
CA GLN A 224 -1.20 -7.14 8.36
C GLN A 224 -2.45 -7.36 7.48
N ARG A 225 -2.80 -6.40 6.61
CA ARG A 225 -3.90 -6.57 5.65
C ARG A 225 -3.63 -7.73 4.71
N VAL A 226 -2.43 -7.81 4.12
CA VAL A 226 -2.04 -8.92 3.24
C VAL A 226 -2.18 -10.27 3.95
N MET A 227 -1.64 -10.39 5.18
CA MET A 227 -1.71 -11.64 5.94
C MET A 227 -3.15 -12.00 6.38
N ALA A 228 -4.00 -11.01 6.64
CA ALA A 228 -5.41 -11.24 6.93
C ALA A 228 -6.16 -11.76 5.69
N THR A 229 -5.95 -11.12 4.54
CA THR A 229 -6.56 -11.54 3.27
C THR A 229 -6.09 -12.92 2.84
N LEU A 230 -4.80 -13.24 2.96
CA LEU A 230 -4.28 -14.56 2.62
C LEU A 230 -4.94 -15.66 3.47
N ARG A 231 -5.07 -15.46 4.78
CA ARG A 231 -5.76 -16.41 5.67
C ARG A 231 -7.22 -16.64 5.28
N ALA A 232 -7.91 -15.58 4.83
CA ALA A 232 -9.30 -15.69 4.37
C ALA A 232 -9.40 -16.50 3.07
N ILE A 233 -8.48 -16.29 2.12
CA ILE A 233 -8.44 -17.06 0.86
C ILE A 233 -8.17 -18.55 1.14
N GLU A 234 -7.26 -18.86 2.05
CA GLU A 234 -6.88 -20.25 2.37
C GLU A 234 -7.94 -21.01 3.19
N SER A 235 -8.92 -20.31 3.76
CA SER A 235 -10.01 -20.90 4.52
C SER A 235 -11.27 -21.23 3.70
N ASP A 236 -11.34 -20.76 2.46
CA ASP A 236 -12.46 -20.97 1.53
C ASP A 236 -12.22 -22.19 0.61
#